data_AF-A0A9E7SWV3-F1
#
_entry.id   AF-A0A9E7SWV3-F1
#
_cell.length_a   1.000
_cell.length_b   1.000
_cell.length_c   1.000
_cell.angle_alpha   90.00
_cell.angle_beta   90.00
_cell.angle_gamma   90.00
#
_symmetry.space_group_name_H-M   'P 1'
#
loop_
_entity.id
_entity.type
_entity.pdbx_description
1 polymer ?
#
loop_
_entity_poly.entity_id
_entity_poly.type
_entity_poly.pdbx_seq_one_letter_code
_entity_poly.pdbx_strand_id
1 'polypeptide(L)'
;MLLFGSVARGEADRRSDIDCFVLVRTDRATNQRRAHEISQKLVEQRFDGERYKFQVLVESHESAKRQADRLREIVADGVTLYETDTLSEVKTEVLA
;
A
#
# COMPACT_ATOMS: atom_id res chain seq x y z
N MET A 1 -5.26 -1.25 4.84
CA MET A 1 -4.13 -0.49 4.28
C MET A 1 -2.90 -0.81 5.08
N LEU A 2 -1.79 -0.99 4.39
CA LEU A 2 -0.48 -1.24 4.98
C LEU A 2 0.58 -0.41 4.27
N LEU A 3 1.61 0.00 5.01
CA LEU A 3 2.87 0.48 4.44
C LEU A 3 3.75 -0.71 4.16
N PHE A 4 4.54 -0.64 3.09
CA PHE A 4 5.58 -1.62 2.81
C PHE A 4 6.84 -0.90 2.31
N GLY A 5 7.85 -1.67 1.90
CA GLY A 5 9.09 -1.11 1.38
C GLY A 5 10.01 -0.54 2.46
N SER A 6 10.91 0.36 2.06
CA SER A 6 11.99 0.82 2.94
C SER A 6 11.49 1.56 4.18
N VAL A 7 10.35 2.25 4.09
CA VAL A 7 9.74 2.95 5.24
C VAL A 7 9.25 1.94 6.27
N ALA A 8 8.57 0.87 5.84
CA ALA A 8 8.07 -0.16 6.75
C ALA A 8 9.21 -0.93 7.44
N ARG A 9 10.34 -1.13 6.74
CA ARG A 9 11.54 -1.79 7.29
C ARG A 9 12.47 -0.88 8.10
N GLY A 10 12.23 0.42 8.13
CA GLY A 10 13.10 1.39 8.81
C GLY A 10 14.43 1.66 8.07
N GLU A 11 14.49 1.35 6.78
CA GLU A 11 15.67 1.49 5.91
C GLU A 11 15.59 2.73 4.99
N ALA A 12 14.51 3.50 5.09
CA ALA A 12 14.24 4.64 4.21
C ALA A 12 15.29 5.76 4.36
N ASP A 13 15.72 6.29 3.23
CA ASP A 13 16.49 7.53 3.13
C ASP A 13 15.59 8.71 2.68
N ARG A 14 16.15 9.92 2.60
CA ARG A 14 15.41 11.13 2.18
C ARG A 14 14.88 11.10 0.74
N ARG A 15 15.29 10.13 -0.07
CA ARG A 15 14.84 9.99 -1.47
C ARG A 15 13.85 8.84 -1.64
N SER A 16 13.58 8.11 -0.56
CA SER A 16 12.65 6.99 -0.57
C SER A 16 11.21 7.49 -0.73
N ASP A 17 10.45 6.79 -1.55
CA ASP A 17 9.00 6.98 -1.63
C ASP A 17 8.33 6.25 -0.44
N ILE A 18 7.13 6.70 -0.07
CA ILE A 18 6.27 6.00 0.88
C ILE A 18 5.37 5.05 0.09
N ASP A 19 5.62 3.75 0.24
CA ASP A 19 4.88 2.70 -0.45
C ASP A 19 3.68 2.23 0.38
N CYS A 20 2.48 2.35 -0.19
CA CYS A 20 1.22 2.00 0.44
C CYS A 20 0.51 0.90 -0.36
N PHE A 21 0.00 -0.12 0.31
CA PHE A 21 -0.94 -1.07 -0.27
C PHE A 21 -2.35 -0.84 0.27
N VAL A 22 -3.32 -0.78 -0.64
CA VAL A 22 -4.73 -0.59 -0.33
C VAL A 22 -5.55 -1.71 -0.95
N LEU A 23 -6.22 -2.48 -0.09
CA LEU A 23 -7.20 -3.46 -0.51
C LEU A 23 -8.56 -2.77 -0.69
N VAL A 24 -9.19 -2.96 -1.86
CA VAL A 24 -10.52 -2.46 -2.18
C VAL A 24 -11.48 -3.61 -2.47
N ARG A 25 -12.77 -3.39 -2.22
CA ARG A 25 -13.81 -4.40 -2.51
C ARG A 25 -14.06 -4.55 -4.00
N THR A 26 -14.16 -3.45 -4.73
CA THR A 26 -14.48 -3.40 -6.17
C THR A 26 -13.68 -2.33 -6.90
N ASP A 27 -13.81 -2.29 -8.23
CA ASP A 27 -13.35 -1.18 -9.08
C ASP A 27 -11.85 -0.88 -8.95
N ARG A 28 -11.01 -1.92 -8.86
CA ARG A 28 -9.54 -1.81 -8.67
C ARG A 28 -8.92 -0.74 -9.57
N ALA A 29 -9.23 -0.74 -10.87
CA ALA A 29 -8.65 0.21 -11.82
C ALA A 29 -9.08 1.66 -11.56
N THR A 30 -10.35 1.89 -11.21
CA THR A 30 -10.85 3.22 -10.85
C THR A 30 -10.24 3.71 -9.55
N ASN A 31 -10.14 2.82 -8.55
CA ASN A 31 -9.50 3.14 -7.28
C ASN A 31 -7.99 3.35 -7.42
N GLN A 32 -7.30 2.64 -8.32
CA GLN A 32 -5.90 2.89 -8.65
C GLN A 32 -5.68 4.29 -9.24
N ARG A 33 -6.57 4.73 -10.16
CA ARG A 33 -6.51 6.10 -10.70
C ARG A 33 -6.75 7.15 -9.61
N ARG A 34 -7.77 6.94 -8.78
CA ARG A 34 -8.07 7.83 -7.65
C ARG A 34 -6.91 7.89 -6.64
N ALA A 35 -6.28 6.76 -6.35
CA ALA A 35 -5.11 6.71 -5.48
C ALA A 35 -3.95 7.50 -6.07
N HIS A 36 -3.72 7.41 -7.38
CA HIS A 36 -2.71 8.22 -8.07
C HIS A 36 -3.00 9.72 -7.96
N GLU A 37 -4.25 10.15 -8.18
CA GLU A 37 -4.65 11.55 -8.00
C GLU A 37 -4.44 12.05 -6.58
N ILE A 38 -4.74 11.22 -5.57
CA ILE A 38 -4.49 11.54 -4.17
C ILE A 38 -2.98 11.65 -3.91
N SER A 39 -2.17 10.72 -4.43
CA SER A 39 -0.71 10.78 -4.31
C SER A 39 -0.12 12.07 -4.88
N GLN A 40 -0.62 12.55 -6.03
CA GLN A 40 -0.15 13.83 -6.61
C GLN A 40 -0.45 15.01 -5.67
N LYS A 41 -1.66 15.04 -5.08
CA LYS A 41 -2.04 16.07 -4.10
C LYS A 41 -1.23 15.99 -2.81
N LEU A 42 -0.82 14.80 -2.39
CA LEU A 42 0.00 14.61 -1.19
C LEU A 42 1.44 15.08 -1.42
N VAL A 43 1.98 14.92 -2.62
CA VAL A 43 3.34 15.40 -2.98
C VAL A 43 3.45 16.93 -2.88
N GLU A 44 2.35 17.65 -3.11
CA GLU A 44 2.31 19.11 -3.00
C GLU A 44 2.27 19.59 -1.54
N GLN A 45 1.85 18.72 -0.60
CA GLN A 45 1.73 19.05 0.81
C GLN A 45 3.06 18.92 1.54
N ARG A 46 3.25 19.78 2.56
CA ARG A 46 4.38 19.70 3.46
C ARG A 46 3.96 19.09 4.80
N PHE A 47 4.74 18.14 5.27
CA PHE A 47 4.66 17.57 6.60
C PHE A 47 5.97 17.90 7.30
N ASP A 48 5.89 18.65 8.40
CA ASP A 48 7.07 19.14 9.14
C ASP A 48 8.11 19.85 8.25
N GLY A 49 7.63 20.57 7.24
CA GLY A 49 8.45 21.34 6.31
C GLY A 49 8.95 20.55 5.09
N GLU A 50 8.86 19.21 5.13
CA GLU A 50 9.32 18.28 4.09
C GLU A 50 8.18 17.82 3.19
N ARG A 51 8.51 17.34 1.99
CA ARG A 51 7.55 16.77 1.04
C ARG A 51 7.88 15.31 0.80
N TYR A 52 6.84 14.49 0.66
CA TYR A 52 6.98 13.06 0.49
C TYR A 52 6.25 12.60 -0.77
N LYS A 53 6.83 11.63 -1.47
CA LYS A 53 6.16 10.94 -2.56
C LYS A 53 5.47 9.71 -2.03
N PHE A 54 4.28 9.43 -2.56
CA PHE A 54 3.51 8.26 -2.20
C PHE A 54 3.29 7.40 -3.44
N GLN A 55 3.69 6.14 -3.39
CA GLN A 55 3.28 5.14 -4.37
C GLN A 55 2.20 4.27 -3.75
N VAL A 56 1.04 4.18 -4.41
CA VAL A 56 -0.08 3.39 -3.89
C VAL A 56 -0.36 2.22 -4.83
N LEU A 57 -0.22 1.00 -4.33
CA LEU A 57 -0.66 -0.23 -4.97
C LEU A 57 -2.07 -0.56 -4.51
N VAL A 58 -3.03 -0.57 -5.44
CA VAL A 58 -4.41 -0.95 -5.16
C VAL A 58 -4.68 -2.35 -5.69
N GLU A 59 -5.14 -3.23 -4.83
CA GLU A 59 -5.63 -4.56 -5.22
C GLU A 59 -7.06 -4.78 -4.77
N SER A 60 -7.81 -5.57 -5.54
CA SER A 60 -9.04 -6.19 -5.05
C SER A 60 -8.74 -7.54 -4.42
N HIS A 61 -9.67 -8.09 -3.64
CA HIS A 61 -9.52 -9.43 -3.07
C HIS A 61 -9.15 -10.47 -4.14
N GLU A 62 -9.94 -10.56 -5.21
CA GLU A 62 -9.68 -11.47 -6.34
C GLU A 62 -8.32 -11.28 -7.00
N SER A 63 -7.86 -10.02 -7.09
CA SER A 63 -6.57 -9.72 -7.69
C SER A 63 -5.39 -9.99 -6.77
N ALA A 64 -5.58 -9.81 -5.47
CA ALA A 64 -4.62 -10.16 -4.45
C ALA A 64 -4.36 -11.66 -4.42
N LYS A 65 -5.40 -12.49 -4.51
CA LYS A 65 -5.26 -13.96 -4.65
C LYS A 65 -4.41 -14.34 -5.86
N ARG A 66 -4.67 -13.73 -7.03
CA ARG A 66 -3.89 -14.00 -8.26
C ARG A 66 -2.44 -13.54 -8.18
N GLN A 67 -2.13 -12.59 -7.30
CA GLN A 67 -0.79 -12.02 -7.12
C GLN A 67 -0.18 -12.43 -5.77
N ALA A 68 -0.65 -13.52 -5.15
CA ALA A 68 -0.26 -13.89 -3.80
C ALA A 68 1.26 -13.95 -3.60
N ASP A 69 1.99 -14.57 -4.54
CA ASP A 69 3.46 -14.66 -4.48
C ASP A 69 4.12 -13.28 -4.40
N ARG A 70 3.64 -12.32 -5.19
CA ARG A 70 4.14 -10.94 -5.18
C ARG A 70 3.75 -10.19 -3.91
N LEU A 71 2.56 -10.46 -3.39
CA LEU A 71 2.05 -9.80 -2.19
C LEU A 71 2.66 -10.37 -0.90
N ARG A 72 3.25 -11.57 -0.95
CA ARG A 72 3.80 -12.23 0.24
C ARG A 72 4.82 -11.37 0.96
N GLU A 73 5.79 -10.80 0.24
CA GLU A 73 6.80 -9.91 0.81
C GLU A 73 6.16 -8.61 1.34
N ILE A 74 5.23 -8.02 0.58
CA ILE A 74 4.50 -6.80 0.96
C ILE A 74 3.74 -6.98 2.27
N VAL A 75 3.09 -8.14 2.45
CA VAL A 75 2.31 -8.44 3.66
C VAL A 75 3.22 -8.82 4.82
N ALA A 76 4.29 -9.60 4.58
CA ALA A 76 5.20 -10.07 5.62
C ALA A 76 5.97 -8.92 6.28
N ASP A 77 6.49 -7.99 5.48
CA ASP A 77 7.28 -6.85 5.96
C ASP A 77 6.42 -5.60 6.23
N GLY A 78 5.12 -5.68 5.93
CA GLY A 78 4.24 -4.53 5.92
C GLY A 78 3.79 -4.08 7.31
N VAL A 79 3.78 -2.76 7.54
CA VAL A 79 3.18 -2.15 8.74
C VAL A 79 1.70 -1.88 8.45
N THR A 80 0.81 -2.55 9.18
CA THR A 80 -0.64 -2.33 9.01
C THR A 80 -1.06 -1.00 9.62
N LEU A 81 -1.58 -0.09 8.78
CA LEU A 81 -2.09 1.21 9.23
C LEU A 81 -3.60 1.22 9.47
N TYR A 82 -4.33 0.39 8.73
CA TYR A 82 -5.78 0.28 8.85
C TYR A 82 -6.22 -1.15 8.51
N GLU A 83 -6.68 -1.89 9.49
CA GLU A 83 -7.07 -3.29 9.35
C GLU A 83 -8.59 -3.42 9.09
N THR A 84 -8.97 -4.38 8.25
CA THR A 84 -10.36 -4.79 8.02
C THR A 84 -10.43 -6.30 7.96
N ASP A 85 -11.59 -6.89 8.23
CA ASP A 85 -11.75 -8.36 8.17
C ASP A 85 -11.27 -8.93 6.83
N THR A 86 -11.64 -8.30 5.72
CA THR A 86 -11.22 -8.69 4.37
C THR A 86 -9.70 -8.54 4.15
N LEU A 87 -9.05 -7.57 4.79
CA LEU A 87 -7.59 -7.45 4.71
C LEU A 87 -6.91 -8.54 5.56
N SER A 88 -7.45 -8.85 6.72
CA SER A 88 -6.95 -9.92 7.58
C SER A 88 -7.05 -11.28 6.88
N GLU A 89 -8.18 -11.56 6.22
CA GLU A 89 -8.37 -12.76 5.39
C GLU A 89 -7.32 -12.84 4.28
N VAL A 90 -7.14 -11.77 3.50
CA VAL A 90 -6.12 -11.73 2.44
C VAL A 90 -4.71 -11.95 2.98
N LYS A 91 -4.36 -11.36 4.13
CA LYS A 91 -3.06 -11.55 4.75
C LYS A 91 -2.83 -13.01 5.14
N THR A 92 -3.84 -13.67 5.72
CA THR A 92 -3.77 -15.10 6.04
C THR A 92 -3.63 -15.95 4.79
N GLU A 93 -4.41 -15.70 3.74
CA GLU A 93 -4.33 -16.46 2.49
C GLU A 93 -2.98 -16.29 1.78
N VAL A 94 -2.42 -15.09 1.79
CA VAL A 94 -1.13 -14.77 1.15
C VAL A 94 0.07 -15.33 1.92
N LEU A 95 -0.02 -15.42 3.26
CA LEU A 95 1.05 -15.92 4.13
C LEU A 95 0.99 -17.44 4.39
N ALA A 96 -0.14 -18.09 4.10
CA ALA A 96 -0.27 -19.55 4.15
C ALA A 96 0.76 -20.23 3.24
#